data_AF-A0A953WZH5-F1
#
_entry.id   AF-A0A953WZH5-F1
#
_cell.length_a   1.000
_cell.length_b   1.000
_cell.length_c   1.000
_cell.angle_alpha   90.00
_cell.angle_beta   90.00
_cell.angle_gamma   90.00
#
_symmetry.space_group_name_H-M   'P 1'
#
loop_
_entity.id
_entity.type
_entity.pdbx_description
1 polymer ?
#
loop_
_entity_poly.entity_id
_entity_poly.type
_entity_poly.pdbx_seq_one_letter_code
_entity_poly.pdbx_strand_id
1 'polypeptide(L)'
;MTLGMFESAGDVGDTAHPGSVTYDPATGTYSITGGGANMWGTEDAFHYAWTRMSGDVFAAATIEFEGEGGDPHRKAGLIIRESLAPGARYADAVLHGDGLVSLQYRDVQDGETREIVTLAEGAKRIRLEKEGNHMYLSYAGEDGIWKSGGGNVRMPFEDGFLVGLGVSAHDNTTTETARFSDVSIEEVSMAPVTETGYPAGVDSTLEILDIASGNRQAIHVSDAKFEAPNWSRDGAFLLFNGGGKIWRISPDGGEPEEVNTGPQQKNNNDHGISPDGTQLIISDQSEPDDYSRIYVLPIEGSDAPQLVVGHPDGRSYWHAWHPEGDIIAYTAQRPAVAPGYNIWAKRLSGGEEWRVTDAEVLDDGADFTPDGEWLYFNSTRTGAMQIWRTRIDGSEVEQVTFDESYRDWFAHPSPDGKWIIMVSFGLDVDLTDHPPNREVVLRLMPADLSAPPRVIATLFGGQGTINVPSWSPDSSKVAFVSYRLDRPDRP
;
A
#
# COMPACT_ATOMS: atom_id res chain seq x y z
N MET A 1 -38.82 -18.15 -11.55
CA MET A 1 -38.33 -18.06 -10.15
C MET A 1 -37.96 -16.61 -9.90
N THR A 2 -38.18 -16.09 -8.70
CA THR A 2 -37.72 -14.74 -8.33
C THR A 2 -36.21 -14.80 -8.03
N LEU A 3 -35.45 -13.81 -8.50
CA LEU A 3 -34.01 -13.66 -8.20
C LEU A 3 -33.78 -12.64 -7.08
N GLY A 4 -34.82 -12.37 -6.26
CA GLY A 4 -34.75 -11.38 -5.19
C GLY A 4 -34.44 -9.99 -5.73
N MET A 5 -33.27 -9.45 -5.35
CA MET A 5 -32.81 -8.11 -5.78
C MET A 5 -32.06 -8.11 -7.12
N PHE A 6 -31.73 -9.28 -7.67
CA PHE A 6 -30.94 -9.39 -8.89
C PHE A 6 -31.82 -9.38 -10.15
N GLU A 7 -31.33 -8.70 -11.18
CA GLU A 7 -32.01 -8.59 -12.48
C GLU A 7 -31.81 -9.86 -13.33
N SER A 8 -30.68 -10.52 -13.16
CA SER A 8 -30.32 -11.70 -13.93
C SER A 8 -29.32 -12.60 -13.20
N ALA A 9 -29.16 -13.81 -13.70
CA ALA A 9 -28.16 -14.76 -13.24
C ALA A 9 -27.72 -15.66 -14.40
N GLY A 10 -26.49 -16.16 -14.36
CA GLY A 10 -25.90 -16.96 -15.42
C GLY A 10 -24.42 -17.24 -15.19
N ASP A 11 -23.89 -18.17 -15.97
CA ASP A 11 -22.47 -18.52 -15.95
C ASP A 11 -21.64 -17.45 -16.68
N VAL A 12 -20.48 -17.14 -16.12
CA VAL A 12 -19.40 -16.41 -16.77
C VAL A 12 -18.29 -17.41 -17.10
N GLY A 13 -17.72 -17.30 -18.29
CA GLY A 13 -16.62 -18.16 -18.72
C GLY A 13 -17.06 -19.56 -19.12
N ASP A 14 -16.10 -20.47 -19.17
CA ASP A 14 -16.32 -21.88 -19.49
C ASP A 14 -16.65 -22.68 -18.22
N THR A 15 -17.93 -23.00 -18.03
CA THR A 15 -18.44 -23.84 -16.96
C THR A 15 -18.97 -25.15 -17.54
N ALA A 16 -18.34 -26.29 -17.21
CA ALA A 16 -18.79 -27.58 -17.75
C ALA A 16 -20.13 -28.03 -17.17
N HIS A 17 -20.46 -27.55 -15.97
CA HIS A 17 -21.74 -27.75 -15.31
C HIS A 17 -22.46 -26.41 -15.18
N PRO A 18 -23.71 -26.30 -15.65
CA PRO A 18 -24.45 -25.06 -15.53
C PRO A 18 -24.72 -24.74 -14.06
N GLY A 19 -24.45 -23.50 -13.66
CA GLY A 19 -24.78 -23.03 -12.32
C GLY A 19 -26.29 -22.79 -12.13
N SER A 20 -26.68 -22.49 -10.89
CA SER A 20 -28.07 -22.15 -10.58
C SER A 20 -28.20 -21.24 -9.36
N VAL A 21 -29.32 -20.53 -9.27
CA VAL A 21 -29.67 -19.64 -8.15
C VAL A 21 -31.07 -19.99 -7.65
N THR A 22 -31.19 -20.18 -6.35
CA THR A 22 -32.48 -20.24 -5.64
C THR A 22 -32.54 -19.13 -4.61
N TYR A 23 -33.64 -18.38 -4.59
CA TYR A 23 -33.90 -17.34 -3.59
C TYR A 23 -35.11 -17.72 -2.73
N ASP A 24 -34.94 -17.70 -1.42
CA ASP A 24 -36.01 -17.87 -0.45
C ASP A 24 -36.49 -16.50 0.06
N PRO A 25 -37.68 -16.02 -0.36
CA PRO A 25 -38.19 -14.73 0.09
C PRO A 25 -38.62 -14.70 1.57
N ALA A 26 -38.79 -15.85 2.23
CA ALA A 26 -39.16 -15.90 3.64
C ALA A 26 -37.98 -15.57 4.56
N THR A 27 -36.76 -15.93 4.13
CA THR A 27 -35.52 -15.74 4.88
C THR A 27 -34.60 -14.69 4.25
N GLY A 28 -34.86 -14.28 3.00
CA GLY A 28 -33.99 -13.40 2.25
C GLY A 28 -32.67 -14.07 1.83
N THR A 29 -32.60 -15.39 1.84
CA THR A 29 -31.37 -16.16 1.58
C THR A 29 -31.28 -16.60 0.12
N TYR A 30 -30.08 -16.51 -0.45
CA TYR A 30 -29.74 -17.09 -1.74
C TYR A 30 -28.94 -18.38 -1.54
N SER A 31 -29.25 -19.40 -2.32
CA SER A 31 -28.38 -20.57 -2.51
C SER A 31 -27.92 -20.56 -3.96
N ILE A 32 -26.61 -20.44 -4.16
CA ILE A 32 -25.99 -20.32 -5.48
C ILE A 32 -25.06 -21.50 -5.68
N THR A 33 -25.28 -22.24 -6.75
CA THR A 33 -24.42 -23.33 -7.21
C THR A 33 -23.63 -22.85 -8.42
N GLY A 34 -22.32 -23.01 -8.41
CA GLY A 34 -21.45 -22.67 -9.54
C GLY A 34 -20.40 -23.74 -9.81
N GLY A 35 -20.11 -23.95 -11.10
CA GLY A 35 -18.96 -24.74 -11.54
C GLY A 35 -17.75 -23.84 -11.82
N GLY A 36 -16.98 -24.19 -12.85
CA GLY A 36 -15.91 -23.36 -13.38
C GLY A 36 -14.53 -23.62 -12.75
N ALA A 37 -13.50 -23.37 -13.55
CA ALA A 37 -12.12 -23.67 -13.19
C ALA A 37 -11.55 -22.74 -12.11
N ASN A 38 -11.83 -21.44 -12.16
CA ASN A 38 -11.40 -20.45 -11.16
C ASN A 38 -12.00 -19.06 -11.44
N MET A 39 -11.94 -18.18 -10.44
CA MET A 39 -12.01 -16.71 -10.61
C MET A 39 -10.59 -16.15 -10.42
N TRP A 40 -9.71 -16.36 -11.40
CA TRP A 40 -8.27 -16.03 -11.31
C TRP A 40 -7.61 -15.97 -12.69
N GLY A 41 -6.40 -15.40 -12.76
CA GLY A 41 -5.62 -15.29 -13.99
C GLY A 41 -6.27 -14.32 -14.97
N THR A 42 -6.29 -14.67 -16.24
CA THR A 42 -6.79 -13.78 -17.31
C THR A 42 -8.26 -13.97 -17.65
N GLU A 43 -8.90 -15.05 -17.17
CA GLU A 43 -10.30 -15.37 -17.45
C GLU A 43 -10.99 -16.02 -16.25
N ASP A 44 -12.21 -15.60 -15.94
CA ASP A 44 -13.01 -16.16 -14.85
C ASP A 44 -14.02 -17.20 -15.36
N ALA A 45 -14.26 -18.22 -14.54
CA ALA A 45 -15.26 -19.26 -14.74
C ALA A 45 -16.06 -19.51 -13.44
N PHE A 46 -17.32 -19.08 -13.41
CA PHE A 46 -18.17 -19.14 -12.20
C PHE A 46 -19.66 -18.85 -12.52
N HIS A 47 -20.56 -19.08 -11.56
CA HIS A 47 -21.96 -18.66 -11.66
C HIS A 47 -22.22 -17.34 -10.93
N TYR A 48 -22.93 -16.41 -11.58
CA TYR A 48 -23.11 -15.04 -11.11
C TYR A 48 -24.59 -14.66 -11.05
N ALA A 49 -25.04 -14.04 -9.95
CA ALA A 49 -26.32 -13.36 -9.84
C ALA A 49 -26.06 -11.85 -9.69
N TRP A 50 -26.66 -11.00 -10.53
CA TRP A 50 -26.27 -9.58 -10.60
C TRP A 50 -27.41 -8.61 -10.91
N THR A 51 -27.13 -7.35 -10.58
CA THR A 51 -27.87 -6.17 -11.02
C THR A 51 -26.90 -5.13 -11.57
N ARG A 52 -27.38 -4.18 -12.38
CA ARG A 52 -26.56 -3.10 -12.94
C ARG A 52 -26.62 -1.86 -12.05
N MET A 53 -25.46 -1.28 -11.74
CA MET A 53 -25.35 -0.08 -10.92
C MET A 53 -24.31 0.90 -11.48
N SER A 54 -24.26 2.09 -10.87
CA SER A 54 -23.29 3.14 -11.13
C SER A 54 -23.04 3.92 -9.83
N GLY A 55 -21.97 4.71 -9.78
CA GLY A 55 -21.61 5.47 -8.60
C GLY A 55 -20.98 4.60 -7.51
N ASP A 56 -21.09 5.06 -6.27
CA ASP A 56 -20.53 4.41 -5.09
C ASP A 56 -21.54 3.39 -4.56
N VAL A 57 -21.05 2.19 -4.22
CA VAL A 57 -21.91 1.06 -3.82
C VAL A 57 -21.24 0.23 -2.74
N PHE A 58 -22.00 -0.12 -1.71
CA PHE A 58 -21.59 -1.10 -0.71
C PHE A 58 -22.45 -2.35 -0.89
N ALA A 59 -21.80 -3.47 -1.20
CA ALA A 59 -22.44 -4.78 -1.28
C ALA A 59 -21.97 -5.62 -0.08
N ALA A 60 -22.88 -6.23 0.67
CA ALA A 60 -22.54 -7.05 1.83
C ALA A 60 -23.32 -8.36 1.83
N ALA A 61 -22.71 -9.43 2.35
CA ALA A 61 -23.36 -10.72 2.56
C ALA A 61 -22.70 -11.50 3.69
N THR A 62 -23.47 -12.38 4.32
CA THR A 62 -22.96 -13.47 5.15
C THR A 62 -22.86 -14.70 4.27
N ILE A 63 -21.68 -15.29 4.15
CA ILE A 63 -21.37 -16.37 3.21
C ILE A 63 -21.10 -17.67 3.95
N GLU A 64 -21.71 -18.76 3.50
CA GLU A 64 -21.44 -20.10 4.00
C GLU A 64 -21.46 -21.13 2.86
N PHE A 65 -20.40 -21.95 2.74
CA PHE A 65 -20.43 -23.10 1.85
C PHE A 65 -21.38 -24.20 2.36
N GLU A 66 -22.04 -24.90 1.44
CA GLU A 66 -22.87 -26.06 1.76
C GLU A 66 -22.07 -27.36 1.65
N GLY A 67 -22.32 -28.32 2.55
CA GLY A 67 -21.68 -29.65 2.50
C GLY A 67 -20.28 -29.71 3.11
N GLU A 68 -19.63 -30.87 2.98
CA GLU A 68 -18.36 -31.19 3.68
C GLU A 68 -17.11 -30.60 3.01
N GLY A 69 -17.21 -30.00 1.83
CA GLY A 69 -16.04 -29.48 1.12
C GLY A 69 -15.87 -30.00 -0.31
N GLY A 70 -15.23 -29.19 -1.15
CA GLY A 70 -14.69 -29.55 -2.46
C GLY A 70 -13.20 -29.19 -2.52
N ASP A 71 -12.81 -28.39 -3.50
CA ASP A 71 -11.47 -27.79 -3.57
C ASP A 71 -11.28 -26.74 -2.45
N PRO A 72 -10.13 -26.69 -1.75
CA PRO A 72 -9.85 -25.65 -0.73
C PRO A 72 -9.95 -24.22 -1.24
N HIS A 73 -9.69 -23.99 -2.53
CA HIS A 73 -9.74 -22.69 -3.20
C HIS A 73 -11.05 -22.47 -3.97
N ARG A 74 -12.09 -23.28 -3.71
CA ARG A 74 -13.47 -22.93 -4.08
C ARG A 74 -13.82 -21.54 -3.55
N LYS A 75 -14.60 -20.77 -4.28
CA LYS A 75 -14.83 -19.34 -4.02
C LYS A 75 -16.30 -19.01 -3.93
N ALA A 76 -16.65 -18.18 -2.95
CA ALA A 76 -17.95 -17.54 -2.86
C ALA A 76 -17.76 -16.09 -2.42
N GLY A 77 -18.35 -15.13 -3.14
CA GLY A 77 -18.01 -13.73 -2.91
C GLY A 77 -18.97 -12.71 -3.48
N LEU A 78 -18.71 -11.46 -3.12
CA LEU A 78 -19.34 -10.26 -3.64
C LEU A 78 -18.47 -9.72 -4.76
N ILE A 79 -19.05 -9.45 -5.93
CA ILE A 79 -18.27 -9.12 -7.13
C ILE A 79 -18.81 -7.83 -7.73
N ILE A 80 -17.90 -6.92 -8.08
CA ILE A 80 -18.17 -5.77 -8.93
C ILE A 80 -17.33 -5.90 -10.20
N ARG A 81 -17.97 -5.96 -11.36
CA ARG A 81 -17.32 -6.22 -12.65
C ARG A 81 -17.87 -5.36 -13.77
N GLU A 82 -17.03 -5.04 -14.74
CA GLU A 82 -17.36 -4.14 -15.85
C GLU A 82 -18.38 -4.75 -16.82
N SER A 83 -18.23 -6.04 -17.13
CA SER A 83 -19.12 -6.76 -18.05
C SER A 83 -19.11 -8.26 -17.77
N LEU A 84 -19.96 -9.04 -18.45
CA LEU A 84 -19.97 -10.52 -18.37
C LEU A 84 -18.84 -11.20 -19.15
N ALA A 85 -17.92 -10.46 -19.79
CA ALA A 85 -16.78 -11.06 -20.48
C ALA A 85 -15.86 -11.79 -19.48
N PRO A 86 -15.37 -13.01 -19.76
CA PRO A 86 -14.58 -13.78 -18.79
C PRO A 86 -13.35 -13.05 -18.25
N GLY A 87 -12.62 -12.32 -19.10
CA GLY A 87 -11.47 -11.51 -18.69
C GLY A 87 -11.81 -10.08 -18.27
N ALA A 88 -13.06 -9.76 -17.93
CA ALA A 88 -13.45 -8.39 -17.60
C ALA A 88 -12.65 -7.81 -16.44
N ARG A 89 -12.44 -6.49 -16.46
CA ARG A 89 -12.02 -5.73 -15.28
C ARG A 89 -13.01 -5.98 -14.13
N TYR A 90 -12.51 -6.34 -12.95
CA TYR A 90 -13.34 -6.60 -11.78
C TYR A 90 -12.58 -6.39 -10.47
N ALA A 91 -13.34 -6.29 -9.38
CA ALA A 91 -12.87 -6.55 -8.03
C ALA A 91 -13.91 -7.38 -7.26
N ASP A 92 -13.45 -8.26 -6.39
CA ASP A 92 -14.30 -9.06 -5.51
C ASP A 92 -13.82 -9.05 -4.06
N ALA A 93 -14.77 -9.20 -3.14
CA ALA A 93 -14.49 -9.65 -1.79
C ALA A 93 -14.90 -11.11 -1.71
N VAL A 94 -13.92 -12.01 -1.58
CA VAL A 94 -14.14 -13.44 -1.74
C VAL A 94 -13.68 -14.23 -0.52
N LEU A 95 -14.54 -15.15 -0.09
CA LEU A 95 -14.24 -16.20 0.88
C LEU A 95 -13.87 -17.48 0.13
N HIS A 96 -12.69 -18.02 0.44
CA HIS A 96 -12.21 -19.31 -0.04
C HIS A 96 -12.67 -20.44 0.88
N GLY A 97 -12.68 -21.66 0.37
CA GLY A 97 -13.07 -22.86 1.12
C GLY A 97 -12.19 -23.17 2.33
N ASP A 98 -10.93 -22.73 2.31
CA ASP A 98 -9.96 -22.85 3.40
C ASP A 98 -10.08 -21.74 4.46
N GLY A 99 -10.92 -20.74 4.23
CA GLY A 99 -11.14 -19.62 5.14
C GLY A 99 -10.39 -18.33 4.76
N LEU A 100 -9.56 -18.33 3.72
CA LEU A 100 -8.94 -17.10 3.22
C LEU A 100 -10.02 -16.11 2.78
N VAL A 101 -9.90 -14.87 3.24
CA VAL A 101 -10.68 -13.73 2.73
C VAL A 101 -9.75 -12.74 2.06
N SER A 102 -10.02 -12.42 0.81
CA SER A 102 -9.17 -11.58 -0.03
C SER A 102 -9.99 -10.57 -0.82
N LEU A 103 -9.37 -9.43 -1.11
CA LEU A 103 -9.83 -8.50 -2.14
C LEU A 103 -9.09 -8.87 -3.42
N GLN A 104 -9.74 -9.59 -4.34
CA GLN A 104 -9.14 -9.97 -5.63
C GLN A 104 -9.55 -8.99 -6.71
N TYR A 105 -8.68 -8.78 -7.71
CA TYR A 105 -8.95 -7.79 -8.74
C TYR A 105 -8.20 -8.05 -10.04
N ARG A 106 -8.83 -7.63 -11.14
CA ARG A 106 -8.24 -7.49 -12.46
C ARG A 106 -8.45 -6.06 -12.94
N ASP A 107 -7.36 -5.33 -13.10
CA ASP A 107 -7.38 -3.88 -13.38
C ASP A 107 -7.52 -3.54 -14.87
N VAL A 108 -7.37 -4.50 -15.77
CA VAL A 108 -7.55 -4.33 -17.22
C VAL A 108 -8.16 -5.58 -17.84
N GLN A 109 -8.91 -5.44 -18.93
CA GLN A 109 -9.46 -6.57 -19.69
C GLN A 109 -8.34 -7.57 -20.04
N ASP A 110 -8.58 -8.85 -19.77
CA ASP A 110 -7.68 -10.00 -20.00
C ASP A 110 -6.33 -9.90 -19.27
N GLY A 111 -6.20 -9.00 -18.29
CA GLY A 111 -5.04 -8.88 -17.42
C GLY A 111 -4.98 -9.98 -16.35
N GLU A 112 -3.82 -10.13 -15.72
CA GLU A 112 -3.65 -11.04 -14.60
C GLU A 112 -4.42 -10.57 -13.36
N THR A 113 -5.19 -11.47 -12.75
CA THR A 113 -5.77 -11.26 -11.42
C THR A 113 -4.65 -11.18 -10.37
N ARG A 114 -4.80 -10.24 -9.45
CA ARG A 114 -3.98 -10.09 -8.23
C ARG A 114 -4.88 -10.06 -7.01
N GLU A 115 -4.29 -10.14 -5.82
CA GLU A 115 -5.04 -10.03 -4.58
C GLU A 115 -4.36 -9.18 -3.51
N ILE A 116 -5.19 -8.66 -2.61
CA ILE A 116 -4.80 -8.24 -1.26
C ILE A 116 -5.34 -9.29 -0.29
N VAL A 117 -4.44 -10.04 0.35
CA VAL A 117 -4.79 -10.89 1.51
C VAL A 117 -5.13 -9.98 2.69
N THR A 118 -6.33 -10.13 3.24
CA THR A 118 -6.89 -9.20 4.24
C THR A 118 -6.73 -9.70 5.67
N LEU A 119 -6.99 -8.81 6.64
CA LEU A 119 -7.11 -9.15 8.06
C LEU A 119 -8.43 -9.86 8.43
N ALA A 120 -9.20 -10.32 7.44
CA ALA A 120 -10.53 -10.88 7.58
C ALA A 120 -10.56 -12.42 7.56
N GLU A 121 -9.44 -13.09 7.84
CA GLU A 121 -9.36 -14.56 7.80
C GLU A 121 -10.50 -15.22 8.60
N GLY A 122 -11.21 -16.15 7.94
CA GLY A 122 -12.36 -16.86 8.50
C GLY A 122 -13.63 -16.03 8.65
N ALA A 123 -13.64 -14.74 8.29
CA ALA A 123 -14.83 -13.91 8.37
C ALA A 123 -15.88 -14.36 7.35
N LYS A 124 -17.10 -14.61 7.84
CA LYS A 124 -18.25 -14.96 6.99
C LYS A 124 -19.03 -13.75 6.53
N ARG A 125 -19.06 -12.69 7.34
CA ARG A 125 -19.77 -11.44 7.04
C ARG A 125 -18.77 -10.48 6.42
N ILE A 126 -18.86 -10.31 5.11
CA ILE A 126 -17.95 -9.46 4.32
C ILE A 126 -18.74 -8.41 3.55
N ARG A 127 -18.07 -7.30 3.21
CA ARG A 127 -18.61 -6.19 2.43
C ARG A 127 -17.56 -5.71 1.44
N LEU A 128 -17.96 -5.62 0.16
CA LEU A 128 -17.20 -5.02 -0.92
C LEU A 128 -17.70 -3.58 -1.10
N GLU A 129 -16.78 -2.63 -1.07
CA GLU A 129 -17.08 -1.21 -1.02
C GLU A 129 -16.42 -0.50 -2.19
N LYS A 130 -17.22 0.12 -3.05
CA LYS A 130 -16.74 1.00 -4.11
C LYS A 130 -16.94 2.45 -3.70
N GLU A 131 -15.84 3.19 -3.59
CA GLU A 131 -15.83 4.63 -3.29
C GLU A 131 -15.02 5.38 -4.36
N GLY A 132 -15.69 6.21 -5.16
CA GLY A 132 -15.10 6.82 -6.33
C GLY A 132 -14.46 5.76 -7.23
N ASN A 133 -13.16 5.86 -7.47
CA ASN A 133 -12.40 4.87 -8.24
C ASN A 133 -11.73 3.80 -7.38
N HIS A 134 -12.01 3.68 -6.09
CA HIS A 134 -11.31 2.72 -5.22
C HIS A 134 -12.25 1.64 -4.69
N MET A 135 -11.69 0.44 -4.56
CA MET A 135 -12.36 -0.72 -3.97
C MET A 135 -11.72 -1.04 -2.63
N TYR A 136 -12.56 -1.35 -1.65
CA TYR A 136 -12.17 -1.75 -0.30
C TYR A 136 -12.95 -3.00 0.10
N LEU A 137 -12.39 -3.72 1.07
CA LEU A 137 -13.05 -4.83 1.74
C LEU A 137 -13.20 -4.49 3.22
N SER A 138 -14.37 -4.73 3.78
CA SER A 138 -14.57 -4.77 5.24
C SER A 138 -15.26 -6.06 5.64
N TYR A 139 -15.17 -6.36 6.93
CA TYR A 139 -15.71 -7.57 7.51
C TYR A 139 -16.27 -7.28 8.89
N ALA A 140 -17.21 -8.10 9.36
CA ALA A 140 -17.77 -8.00 10.70
C ALA A 140 -17.70 -9.33 11.43
N GLY A 141 -17.40 -9.26 12.73
CA GLY A 141 -17.49 -10.41 13.62
C GLY A 141 -18.92 -10.63 14.14
N GLU A 142 -19.05 -11.45 15.17
CA GLU A 142 -20.33 -11.67 15.86
C GLU A 142 -20.86 -10.41 16.57
N ASP A 143 -19.99 -9.43 16.83
CA ASP A 143 -20.35 -8.12 17.39
C ASP A 143 -21.08 -7.21 16.38
N GLY A 144 -21.07 -7.57 15.09
CA GLY A 144 -21.69 -6.81 14.01
C GLY A 144 -20.97 -5.50 13.68
N ILE A 145 -19.77 -5.26 14.23
CA ILE A 145 -19.00 -4.05 13.98
C ILE A 145 -18.13 -4.26 12.74
N TRP A 146 -18.31 -3.39 11.74
CA TRP A 146 -17.48 -3.39 10.54
C TRP A 146 -16.05 -2.97 10.85
N LYS A 147 -15.10 -3.75 10.37
CA LYS A 147 -13.66 -3.50 10.41
C LYS A 147 -13.12 -3.52 8.99
N SER A 148 -12.17 -2.63 8.70
CA SER A 148 -11.47 -2.66 7.42
C SER A 148 -10.64 -3.94 7.30
N GLY A 149 -10.73 -4.61 6.15
CA GLY A 149 -9.87 -5.74 5.78
C GLY A 149 -8.44 -5.32 5.41
N GLY A 150 -8.22 -4.02 5.20
CA GLY A 150 -6.94 -3.43 4.85
C GLY A 150 -6.74 -3.27 3.35
N GLY A 151 -6.04 -2.19 3.00
CA GLY A 151 -5.60 -1.88 1.64
C GLY A 151 -6.72 -1.38 0.74
N ASN A 152 -6.34 -1.02 -0.48
CA ASN A 152 -7.26 -0.57 -1.51
C ASN A 152 -6.68 -0.79 -2.91
N VAL A 153 -7.57 -0.86 -3.89
CA VAL A 153 -7.21 -0.93 -5.31
C VAL A 153 -7.98 0.08 -6.11
N ARG A 154 -7.30 0.74 -7.05
CA ARG A 154 -7.94 1.66 -7.98
C ARG A 154 -8.62 0.90 -9.13
N MET A 155 -9.93 0.99 -9.21
CA MET A 155 -10.80 0.39 -10.21
C MET A 155 -11.77 1.42 -10.83
N PRO A 156 -11.33 2.17 -11.86
CA PRO A 156 -12.21 3.07 -12.58
C PRO A 156 -13.17 2.27 -13.47
N PHE A 157 -14.47 2.43 -13.26
CA PHE A 157 -15.53 1.91 -14.13
C PHE A 157 -16.18 3.08 -14.86
N GLU A 158 -16.19 3.06 -16.19
CA GLU A 158 -16.63 4.20 -17.00
C GLU A 158 -18.16 4.21 -17.25
N ASP A 159 -18.75 3.05 -17.58
CA ASP A 159 -20.13 2.92 -18.08
C ASP A 159 -21.07 2.17 -17.13
N GLY A 160 -20.91 2.41 -15.83
CA GLY A 160 -21.52 1.60 -14.77
C GLY A 160 -20.93 0.19 -14.71
N PHE A 161 -21.44 -0.64 -13.83
CA PHE A 161 -20.89 -1.96 -13.54
C PHE A 161 -22.00 -2.94 -13.13
N LEU A 162 -21.67 -4.23 -13.13
CA LEU A 162 -22.49 -5.28 -12.55
C LEU A 162 -22.04 -5.51 -11.12
N VAL A 163 -22.97 -5.61 -10.18
CA VAL A 163 -22.70 -5.96 -8.78
C VAL A 163 -23.56 -7.15 -8.36
N GLY A 164 -22.98 -8.09 -7.62
CA GLY A 164 -23.74 -9.21 -7.09
C GLY A 164 -22.91 -10.34 -6.47
N LEU A 165 -23.45 -11.55 -6.54
CA LEU A 165 -22.95 -12.72 -5.82
C LEU A 165 -22.43 -13.77 -6.80
N GLY A 166 -21.23 -14.29 -6.56
CA GLY A 166 -20.64 -15.34 -7.40
C GLY A 166 -20.15 -16.55 -6.62
N VAL A 167 -20.20 -17.71 -7.27
CA VAL A 167 -19.65 -18.98 -6.76
C VAL A 167 -18.87 -19.70 -7.85
N SER A 168 -17.66 -20.13 -7.52
CA SER A 168 -16.80 -20.98 -8.37
C SER A 168 -16.37 -22.22 -7.60
N ALA A 169 -16.41 -23.38 -8.27
CA ALA A 169 -15.99 -24.64 -7.68
C ALA A 169 -14.46 -24.81 -7.60
N HIS A 170 -13.70 -23.96 -8.30
CA HIS A 170 -12.26 -24.12 -8.50
C HIS A 170 -11.86 -25.45 -9.18
N ASP A 171 -12.83 -26.10 -9.81
CA ASP A 171 -12.67 -27.34 -10.56
C ASP A 171 -13.81 -27.41 -11.56
N ASN A 172 -13.47 -27.30 -12.84
CA ASN A 172 -14.49 -27.27 -13.90
C ASN A 172 -15.23 -28.61 -14.06
N THR A 173 -14.81 -29.67 -13.38
CA THR A 173 -15.46 -30.99 -13.43
C THR A 173 -16.49 -31.21 -12.34
N THR A 174 -16.62 -30.27 -11.40
CA THR A 174 -17.56 -30.35 -10.28
C THR A 174 -18.36 -29.05 -10.13
N THR A 175 -19.21 -29.00 -9.11
CA THR A 175 -19.95 -27.80 -8.71
C THR A 175 -19.79 -27.58 -7.22
N GLU A 176 -19.86 -26.33 -6.80
CA GLU A 176 -19.90 -25.92 -5.41
C GLU A 176 -21.16 -25.10 -5.13
N THR A 177 -21.69 -25.18 -3.91
CA THR A 177 -22.85 -24.38 -3.50
C THR A 177 -22.52 -23.55 -2.27
N ALA A 178 -22.84 -22.25 -2.34
CA ALA A 178 -22.76 -21.37 -1.19
C ALA A 178 -24.11 -20.70 -0.92
N ARG A 179 -24.42 -20.53 0.37
CA ARG A 179 -25.52 -19.70 0.85
C ARG A 179 -25.04 -18.30 1.14
N PHE A 180 -25.88 -17.34 0.77
CA PHE A 180 -25.71 -15.93 1.06
C PHE A 180 -26.94 -15.44 1.82
N SER A 181 -26.74 -15.01 3.07
CA SER A 181 -27.78 -14.36 3.89
C SER A 181 -27.43 -12.91 4.16
N ASP A 182 -28.40 -12.16 4.70
CA ASP A 182 -28.24 -10.76 5.09
C ASP A 182 -27.68 -9.90 3.92
N VAL A 183 -28.07 -10.25 2.69
CA VAL A 183 -27.55 -9.62 1.48
C VAL A 183 -28.07 -8.20 1.39
N SER A 184 -27.18 -7.23 1.24
CA SER A 184 -27.52 -5.85 0.91
C SER A 184 -26.65 -5.33 -0.21
N ILE A 185 -27.25 -4.49 -1.07
CA ILE A 185 -26.57 -3.72 -2.10
C ILE A 185 -27.12 -2.32 -1.99
N GLU A 186 -26.29 -1.40 -1.52
CA GLU A 186 -26.67 -0.06 -1.13
C GLU A 186 -25.92 0.94 -1.98
N GLU A 187 -26.65 1.78 -2.72
CA GLU A 187 -26.07 2.97 -3.32
C GLU A 187 -25.73 3.95 -2.20
N VAL A 188 -24.47 4.37 -2.14
CA VAL A 188 -23.98 5.26 -1.10
C VAL A 188 -23.67 6.61 -1.73
N SER A 189 -24.26 7.67 -1.21
CA SER A 189 -23.89 9.04 -1.59
C SER A 189 -23.00 9.60 -0.50
N MET A 190 -21.69 9.56 -0.72
CA MET A 190 -20.74 10.13 0.22
C MET A 190 -20.44 11.59 -0.10
N ALA A 191 -20.34 12.42 0.94
CA ALA A 191 -19.89 13.79 0.80
C ALA A 191 -18.47 13.85 0.21
N PRO A 192 -18.17 14.82 -0.67
CA PRO A 192 -16.80 15.05 -1.11
C PRO A 192 -15.91 15.39 0.08
N VAL A 193 -14.73 14.78 0.14
CA VAL A 193 -13.72 15.15 1.13
C VAL A 193 -13.02 16.41 0.64
N THR A 194 -13.22 17.53 1.33
CA THR A 194 -12.63 18.83 0.95
C THR A 194 -11.23 19.03 1.50
N GLU A 195 -10.87 18.29 2.54
CA GLU A 195 -9.53 18.31 3.15
C GLU A 195 -8.82 17.00 2.81
N THR A 196 -7.94 17.06 1.82
CA THR A 196 -7.13 15.93 1.37
C THR A 196 -5.64 16.13 1.67
N GLY A 197 -5.29 17.14 2.46
CA GLY A 197 -3.93 17.41 2.89
C GLY A 197 -3.58 16.71 4.22
N TYR A 198 -2.53 17.19 4.88
CA TYR A 198 -2.10 16.72 6.19
C TYR A 198 -3.16 16.70 7.31
N PRO A 199 -4.11 17.67 7.40
CA PRO A 199 -5.07 17.65 8.49
C PRO A 199 -6.26 16.71 8.24
N ALA A 200 -6.31 16.03 7.10
CA ALA A 200 -7.34 15.04 6.80
C ALA A 200 -7.28 13.86 7.77
N GLY A 201 -8.44 13.42 8.26
CA GLY A 201 -8.58 12.14 8.95
C GLY A 201 -8.41 10.98 7.95
N VAL A 202 -7.63 9.97 8.32
CA VAL A 202 -7.38 8.79 7.49
C VAL A 202 -7.28 7.52 8.32
N ASP A 203 -7.85 6.45 7.78
CA ASP A 203 -7.45 5.10 8.12
C ASP A 203 -6.13 4.77 7.40
N SER A 204 -5.20 4.13 8.09
CA SER A 204 -3.91 3.69 7.55
C SER A 204 -3.85 2.16 7.49
N THR A 205 -3.34 1.62 6.38
CA THR A 205 -3.03 0.18 6.25
C THR A 205 -1.53 0.00 5.99
N LEU A 206 -0.87 -0.78 6.85
CA LEU A 206 0.47 -1.29 6.60
C LEU A 206 0.36 -2.53 5.73
N GLU A 207 1.07 -2.55 4.61
CA GLU A 207 0.98 -3.60 3.61
C GLU A 207 2.36 -4.09 3.18
N ILE A 208 2.40 -5.33 2.72
CA ILE A 208 3.57 -5.94 2.08
C ILE A 208 3.18 -6.36 0.67
N LEU A 209 3.98 -5.98 -0.33
CA LEU A 209 3.84 -6.40 -1.72
C LEU A 209 4.99 -7.33 -2.11
N ASP A 210 4.67 -8.45 -2.75
CA ASP A 210 5.64 -9.34 -3.41
C ASP A 210 5.91 -8.85 -4.84
N ILE A 211 7.16 -8.55 -5.17
CA ILE A 211 7.49 -7.85 -6.43
C ILE A 211 7.37 -8.73 -7.68
N ALA A 212 7.35 -10.06 -7.50
CA ALA A 212 7.30 -11.02 -8.58
C ALA A 212 5.84 -11.28 -9.01
N SER A 213 4.96 -11.50 -8.04
CA SER A 213 3.53 -11.75 -8.26
C SER A 213 2.70 -10.47 -8.37
N GLY A 214 3.11 -9.40 -7.66
CA GLY A 214 2.28 -8.21 -7.45
C GLY A 214 1.16 -8.40 -6.43
N ASN A 215 1.11 -9.55 -5.74
CA ASN A 215 0.17 -9.78 -4.65
C ASN A 215 0.57 -8.99 -3.42
N ARG A 216 -0.44 -8.61 -2.63
CA ARG A 216 -0.32 -7.78 -1.44
C ARG A 216 -0.89 -8.51 -0.23
N GLN A 217 -0.42 -8.13 0.94
CA GLN A 217 -0.95 -8.58 2.22
C GLN A 217 -1.11 -7.38 3.15
N ALA A 218 -2.28 -7.21 3.74
CA ALA A 218 -2.50 -6.27 4.83
C ALA A 218 -1.92 -6.85 6.14
N ILE A 219 -1.11 -6.06 6.83
CA ILE A 219 -0.40 -6.45 8.06
C ILE A 219 -1.04 -5.82 9.29
N HIS A 220 -1.42 -4.55 9.18
CA HIS A 220 -2.04 -3.80 10.27
C HIS A 220 -2.93 -2.69 9.72
N VAL A 221 -4.05 -2.42 10.40
CA VAL A 221 -4.97 -1.32 10.10
C VAL A 221 -5.24 -0.53 11.37
N SER A 222 -5.26 0.80 11.25
CA SER A 222 -5.64 1.71 12.32
C SER A 222 -6.44 2.89 11.76
N ASP A 223 -7.34 3.43 12.59
CA ASP A 223 -8.03 4.71 12.37
C ASP A 223 -7.14 5.94 12.64
N ALA A 224 -5.88 5.69 13.03
CA ALA A 224 -4.86 6.71 13.18
C ALA A 224 -3.91 6.70 11.98
N LYS A 225 -3.33 7.87 11.70
CA LYS A 225 -2.26 8.02 10.71
C LYS A 225 -0.96 7.39 11.20
N PHE A 226 -0.44 6.45 10.41
CA PHE A 226 0.93 5.96 10.51
C PHE A 226 1.62 5.90 9.14
N GLU A 227 2.95 5.84 9.13
CA GLU A 227 3.76 6.23 7.99
C GLU A 227 5.09 5.46 7.93
N ALA A 228 5.66 5.40 6.73
CA ALA A 228 7.07 5.13 6.42
C ALA A 228 7.64 3.84 7.05
N PRO A 229 7.32 2.66 6.50
CA PRO A 229 7.78 1.40 7.09
C PRO A 229 9.19 0.99 6.63
N ASN A 230 10.01 0.51 7.57
CA ASN A 230 11.31 -0.15 7.31
C ASN A 230 11.28 -1.62 7.71
N TRP A 231 12.14 -2.44 7.10
CA TRP A 231 12.36 -3.82 7.51
C TRP A 231 13.62 -3.98 8.38
N SER A 232 13.52 -4.74 9.46
CA SER A 232 14.69 -5.18 10.22
C SER A 232 15.64 -6.02 9.35
N ARG A 233 16.94 -5.91 9.59
CA ARG A 233 17.97 -6.56 8.77
C ARG A 233 17.87 -8.09 8.77
N ASP A 234 17.33 -8.67 9.83
CA ASP A 234 17.10 -10.10 10.00
C ASP A 234 15.72 -10.59 9.51
N GLY A 235 14.86 -9.66 9.10
CA GLY A 235 13.53 -9.98 8.60
C GLY A 235 12.44 -10.08 9.68
N ALA A 236 12.80 -9.98 10.97
CA ALA A 236 11.92 -10.29 12.08
C ALA A 236 10.81 -9.26 12.40
N PHE A 237 10.98 -7.99 12.03
CA PHE A 237 9.99 -6.95 12.30
C PHE A 237 10.02 -5.81 11.26
N LEU A 238 8.91 -5.10 11.19
CA LEU A 238 8.79 -3.80 10.53
C LEU A 238 8.84 -2.69 11.59
N LEU A 239 9.46 -1.56 11.26
CA LEU A 239 9.33 -0.31 12.00
C LEU A 239 8.50 0.68 11.20
N PHE A 240 7.68 1.49 11.85
CA PHE A 240 6.93 2.57 11.22
C PHE A 240 6.67 3.69 12.23
N ASN A 241 6.41 4.92 11.78
CA ASN A 241 6.11 6.03 12.69
C ASN A 241 4.60 6.34 12.72
N GLY A 242 4.10 6.84 13.85
CA GLY A 242 2.70 7.22 14.02
C GLY A 242 2.49 8.01 15.31
N GLY A 243 1.75 9.11 15.25
CA GLY A 243 1.52 9.98 16.40
C GLY A 243 2.80 10.58 17.03
N GLY A 244 3.85 10.77 16.23
CA GLY A 244 5.16 11.25 16.70
C GLY A 244 6.04 10.17 17.35
N LYS A 245 5.61 8.91 17.35
CA LYS A 245 6.32 7.77 17.95
C LYS A 245 6.79 6.79 16.88
N ILE A 246 7.69 5.89 17.27
CA ILE A 246 8.11 4.74 16.46
C ILE A 246 7.46 3.47 17.01
N TRP A 247 6.98 2.63 16.11
CA TRP A 247 6.29 1.39 16.39
C TRP A 247 7.00 0.23 15.71
N ARG A 248 6.96 -0.95 16.33
CA ARG A 248 7.46 -2.21 15.77
C ARG A 248 6.31 -3.21 15.65
N ILE A 249 6.32 -4.03 14.60
CA ILE A 249 5.34 -5.10 14.40
C ILE A 249 5.98 -6.28 13.65
N SER A 250 5.51 -7.51 13.86
CA SER A 250 5.89 -8.64 13.02
C SER A 250 5.42 -8.43 11.57
N PRO A 251 6.18 -8.86 10.55
CA PRO A 251 5.71 -8.85 9.16
C PRO A 251 4.53 -9.80 8.92
N ASP A 252 4.24 -10.71 9.86
CA ASP A 252 3.07 -11.59 9.83
C ASP A 252 1.83 -10.95 10.50
N GLY A 253 1.94 -9.71 10.98
CA GLY A 253 0.87 -8.97 11.66
C GLY A 253 0.89 -9.10 13.19
N GLY A 254 -0.20 -8.67 13.82
CA GLY A 254 -0.34 -8.61 15.28
C GLY A 254 -0.47 -7.19 15.82
N GLU A 255 -0.32 -7.04 17.13
CA GLU A 255 -0.39 -5.73 17.78
C GLU A 255 0.97 -5.01 17.69
N PRO A 256 1.00 -3.75 17.22
CA PRO A 256 2.22 -2.95 17.26
C PRO A 256 2.70 -2.68 18.69
N GLU A 257 4.01 -2.72 18.89
CA GLU A 257 4.66 -2.33 20.13
C GLU A 257 5.39 -0.99 19.96
N GLU A 258 5.29 -0.10 20.94
CA GLU A 258 6.00 1.18 20.91
C GLU A 258 7.50 0.97 21.18
N VAL A 259 8.35 1.59 20.36
CA VAL A 259 9.81 1.67 20.61
C VAL A 259 10.10 2.89 21.46
N ASN A 260 10.79 2.70 22.59
CA ASN A 260 11.14 3.80 23.48
C ASN A 260 12.17 4.73 22.82
N THR A 261 11.75 5.93 22.42
CA THR A 261 12.61 7.00 21.89
C THR A 261 12.87 8.12 22.92
N GLY A 262 12.65 7.85 24.22
CA GLY A 262 12.94 8.79 25.29
C GLY A 262 12.18 10.13 25.11
N PRO A 263 12.84 11.30 25.24
CA PRO A 263 12.17 12.59 25.07
C PRO A 263 11.81 12.93 23.62
N GLN A 264 12.29 12.19 22.62
CA GLN A 264 11.94 12.37 21.20
C GLN A 264 10.55 11.76 20.93
N GLN A 265 9.50 12.58 21.02
CA GLN A 265 8.09 12.19 20.90
C GLN A 265 7.39 12.89 19.72
N LYS A 266 8.16 13.47 18.81
CA LYS A 266 7.70 14.06 17.54
C LYS A 266 8.61 13.58 16.40
N ASN A 267 8.81 12.27 16.35
CA ASN A 267 9.50 11.59 15.26
C ASN A 267 8.66 11.75 13.99
N ASN A 268 9.30 12.23 12.92
CA ASN A 268 8.65 12.34 11.61
C ASN A 268 8.87 11.04 10.80
N ASN A 269 8.62 11.10 9.50
CA ASN A 269 8.67 9.94 8.60
C ASN A 269 10.08 9.51 8.21
N ASP A 270 11.11 10.18 8.70
CA ASP A 270 12.48 10.06 8.24
C ASP A 270 13.32 9.35 9.33
N HIS A 271 13.25 8.02 9.32
CA HIS A 271 13.88 7.11 10.28
C HIS A 271 14.35 5.81 9.60
N GLY A 272 15.23 5.06 10.25
CA GLY A 272 15.72 3.82 9.69
C GLY A 272 16.68 3.04 10.57
N ILE A 273 17.27 1.99 10.00
CA ILE A 273 18.06 1.00 10.75
C ILE A 273 19.49 1.01 10.24
N SER A 274 20.45 1.01 11.16
CA SER A 274 21.88 0.82 10.86
C SER A 274 22.16 -0.43 10.00
N PRO A 275 23.26 -0.47 9.23
CA PRO A 275 23.61 -1.62 8.40
C PRO A 275 23.79 -2.93 9.18
N ASP A 276 24.29 -2.86 10.42
CA ASP A 276 24.46 -4.02 11.30
C ASP A 276 23.17 -4.42 12.05
N GLY A 277 22.09 -3.64 11.90
CA GLY A 277 20.79 -3.91 12.52
C GLY A 277 20.68 -3.55 14.00
N THR A 278 21.71 -2.97 14.62
CA THR A 278 21.76 -2.81 16.09
C THR A 278 21.27 -1.44 16.58
N GLN A 279 21.23 -0.45 15.70
CA GLN A 279 20.82 0.92 15.98
C GLN A 279 19.66 1.38 15.10
N LEU A 280 18.79 2.18 15.71
CA LEU A 280 17.77 3.00 15.07
C LEU A 280 18.32 4.42 14.90
N ILE A 281 17.94 5.08 13.81
CA ILE A 281 18.18 6.50 13.56
C ILE A 281 16.84 7.16 13.29
N ILE A 282 16.58 8.32 13.90
CA ILE A 282 15.30 9.03 13.86
C ILE A 282 15.54 10.50 13.55
N SER A 283 14.58 11.12 12.86
CA SER A 283 14.48 12.57 12.76
C SER A 283 13.31 13.07 13.61
N ASP A 284 13.58 13.95 14.56
CA ASP A 284 12.61 14.38 15.60
C ASP A 284 12.52 15.91 15.70
N GLN A 285 11.32 16.40 16.05
CA GLN A 285 10.98 17.82 16.19
C GLN A 285 10.48 18.20 17.60
N SER A 286 10.87 17.46 18.64
CA SER A 286 10.34 17.65 20.00
C SER A 286 10.80 18.95 20.66
N GLU A 287 11.91 19.53 20.21
CA GLU A 287 12.44 20.79 20.72
C GLU A 287 11.51 21.99 20.42
N PRO A 288 11.51 23.05 21.26
CA PRO A 288 10.58 24.18 21.13
C PRO A 288 10.65 24.98 19.82
N ASP A 289 11.75 24.88 19.08
CA ASP A 289 11.94 25.58 17.81
C ASP A 289 11.40 24.81 16.59
N ASP A 290 10.88 23.59 16.79
CA ASP A 290 10.28 22.75 15.76
C ASP A 290 11.25 22.32 14.63
N TYR A 291 12.55 22.52 14.82
CA TYR A 291 13.54 22.06 13.84
C TYR A 291 13.77 20.55 13.94
N SER A 292 13.70 19.88 12.79
CA SER A 292 14.02 18.46 12.69
C SER A 292 15.52 18.23 12.90
N ARG A 293 15.84 17.30 13.81
CA ARG A 293 17.18 16.91 14.22
C ARG A 293 17.31 15.40 14.17
N ILE A 294 18.52 14.92 13.91
CA ILE A 294 18.79 13.50 13.73
C ILE A 294 19.42 12.94 15.01
N TYR A 295 18.83 11.87 15.53
CA TYR A 295 19.30 11.14 16.71
C TYR A 295 19.54 9.68 16.39
N VAL A 296 20.45 9.05 17.13
CA VAL A 296 20.74 7.61 17.07
C VAL A 296 20.51 6.97 18.44
N LEU A 297 19.97 5.76 18.45
CA LEU A 297 19.70 4.98 19.65
C LEU A 297 19.80 3.46 19.37
N PRO A 298 19.96 2.60 20.39
CA PRO A 298 19.80 1.16 20.22
C PRO A 298 18.44 0.81 19.60
N ILE A 299 18.40 -0.23 18.77
CA ILE A 299 17.19 -0.66 18.05
C ILE A 299 16.04 -1.06 18.99
N GLU A 300 16.35 -1.51 20.20
CA GLU A 300 15.37 -1.84 21.25
C GLU A 300 14.83 -0.62 22.01
N GLY A 301 15.35 0.57 21.73
CA GLY A 301 14.98 1.83 22.37
C GLY A 301 15.98 2.35 23.41
N SER A 302 15.78 3.59 23.85
CA SER A 302 16.60 4.29 24.83
C SER A 302 15.85 5.47 25.47
N ASP A 303 16.08 5.70 26.76
CA ASP A 303 15.65 6.91 27.45
C ASP A 303 16.49 8.15 27.08
N ALA A 304 17.63 7.96 26.41
CA ALA A 304 18.56 9.02 26.03
C ALA A 304 19.12 8.79 24.61
N PRO A 305 18.34 9.05 23.54
CA PRO A 305 18.85 9.08 22.19
C PRO A 305 19.99 10.11 22.02
N GLN A 306 21.02 9.75 21.26
CA GLN A 306 22.17 10.60 21.01
C GLN A 306 21.92 11.53 19.83
N LEU A 307 21.97 12.84 20.03
CA LEU A 307 21.95 13.82 18.95
C LEU A 307 23.22 13.68 18.08
N VAL A 308 23.04 13.47 16.77
CA VAL A 308 24.14 13.36 15.80
C VAL A 308 24.16 14.50 14.78
N VAL A 309 22.99 15.04 14.42
CA VAL A 309 22.87 16.22 13.55
C VAL A 309 21.83 17.17 14.10
N GLY A 310 22.23 18.42 14.32
CA GLY A 310 21.34 19.53 14.62
C GLY A 310 21.96 20.84 14.16
N HIS A 311 21.13 21.79 13.73
CA HIS A 311 21.59 23.08 13.24
C HIS A 311 20.70 24.19 13.84
N PRO A 312 21.28 25.33 14.29
CA PRO A 312 20.50 26.40 14.94
C PRO A 312 19.48 27.08 14.03
N ASP A 313 19.73 27.08 12.72
CA ASP A 313 18.91 27.80 11.72
C ASP A 313 18.45 26.88 10.57
N GLY A 314 18.34 25.57 10.80
CA GLY A 314 18.07 24.63 9.71
C GLY A 314 17.55 23.28 10.15
N ARG A 315 16.72 22.67 9.30
CA ARG A 315 16.15 21.33 9.49
C ARG A 315 17.08 20.28 8.87
N SER A 316 17.08 19.08 9.43
CA SER A 316 17.82 17.92 8.90
C SER A 316 16.94 16.67 8.99
N TYR A 317 16.69 16.04 7.84
CA TYR A 317 15.80 14.89 7.67
C TYR A 317 16.63 13.70 7.19
N TRP A 318 16.79 12.68 8.04
CA TRP A 318 17.59 11.50 7.72
C TRP A 318 16.97 10.69 6.57
N HIS A 319 17.77 10.22 5.61
CA HIS A 319 17.27 9.28 4.61
C HIS A 319 18.15 8.04 4.41
N ALA A 320 19.47 8.15 4.60
CA ALA A 320 20.37 7.05 4.27
C ALA A 320 21.46 6.81 5.31
N TRP A 321 21.83 5.55 5.47
CA TRP A 321 23.01 5.11 6.18
C TRP A 321 23.89 4.33 5.18
N HIS A 322 25.12 4.78 4.98
CA HIS A 322 26.06 4.10 4.09
C HIS A 322 26.28 2.67 4.57
N PRO A 323 26.36 1.67 3.68
CA PRO A 323 26.44 0.25 4.06
C PRO A 323 27.69 -0.09 4.91
N GLU A 324 28.76 0.71 4.83
CA GLU A 324 29.94 0.57 5.70
C GLU A 324 29.77 1.16 7.12
N GLY A 325 28.68 1.90 7.39
CA GLY A 325 28.26 2.25 8.74
C GLY A 325 28.76 3.57 9.35
N ASP A 326 29.78 4.24 8.81
CA ASP A 326 30.26 5.52 9.40
C ASP A 326 29.57 6.76 8.82
N ILE A 327 28.96 6.68 7.64
CA ILE A 327 28.40 7.84 6.93
C ILE A 327 26.87 7.78 6.94
N ILE A 328 26.23 8.91 7.24
CA ILE A 328 24.80 9.13 7.01
C ILE A 328 24.60 10.24 5.96
N ALA A 329 23.53 10.13 5.18
CA ALA A 329 23.06 11.17 4.27
C ALA A 329 21.65 11.63 4.65
N TYR A 330 21.39 12.91 4.48
CA TYR A 330 20.15 13.56 4.92
C TYR A 330 19.83 14.78 4.07
N THR A 331 18.56 15.10 3.99
CA THR A 331 18.08 16.32 3.37
C THR A 331 18.15 17.45 4.38
N ALA A 332 18.79 18.56 4.01
CA ALA A 332 18.98 19.68 4.91
C ALA A 332 18.91 21.02 4.19
N GLN A 333 18.30 21.99 4.86
CA GLN A 333 18.39 23.40 4.48
C GLN A 333 19.49 24.06 5.32
N ARG A 334 20.42 24.74 4.65
CA ARG A 334 21.46 25.56 5.29
C ARG A 334 21.40 26.96 4.65
N PRO A 335 20.52 27.86 5.11
CA PRO A 335 20.24 29.13 4.44
C PRO A 335 21.46 30.03 4.19
N ALA A 336 22.49 29.91 5.03
CA ALA A 336 23.75 30.63 4.87
C ALA A 336 24.62 30.14 3.70
N VAL A 337 24.37 28.93 3.20
CA VAL A 337 25.12 28.25 2.13
C VAL A 337 24.29 28.12 0.86
N ALA A 338 23.01 27.74 1.00
CA ALA A 338 22.09 27.53 -0.11
C ALA A 338 20.64 27.85 0.29
N PRO A 339 19.84 28.44 -0.62
CA PRO A 339 18.45 28.78 -0.32
C PRO A 339 17.53 27.55 -0.24
N GLY A 340 17.82 26.49 -1.01
CA GLY A 340 17.02 25.26 -1.10
C GLY A 340 17.42 24.16 -0.12
N TYR A 341 16.65 23.08 -0.14
CA TYR A 341 17.04 21.81 0.47
C TYR A 341 17.97 21.06 -0.48
N ASN A 342 19.07 20.55 0.08
CA ASN A 342 20.02 19.72 -0.63
C ASN A 342 20.36 18.47 0.18
N ILE A 343 21.09 17.56 -0.45
CA ILE A 343 21.65 16.40 0.23
C ILE A 343 22.94 16.78 0.93
N TRP A 344 23.01 16.48 2.21
CA TRP A 344 24.16 16.63 3.09
C TRP A 344 24.57 15.27 3.64
N ALA A 345 25.82 15.17 4.08
CA ALA A 345 26.33 13.97 4.71
C ALA A 345 27.27 14.29 5.87
N LYS A 346 27.39 13.33 6.78
CA LYS A 346 28.22 13.44 7.98
C LYS A 346 28.77 12.07 8.37
N ARG A 347 29.97 12.06 8.97
CA ARG A 347 30.52 10.89 9.66
C ARG A 347 30.02 10.83 11.10
N LEU A 348 29.57 9.65 11.53
CA LEU A 348 29.15 9.38 12.90
C LEU A 348 30.33 9.34 13.88
N SER A 349 31.51 8.93 13.40
CA SER A 349 32.79 9.05 14.13
C SER A 349 33.20 10.50 14.43
N GLY A 350 32.56 11.48 13.78
CA GLY A 350 32.75 12.91 14.02
C GLY A 350 33.27 13.70 12.82
N GLY A 351 33.51 14.99 13.03
CA GLY A 351 33.87 15.94 11.97
C GLY A 351 32.70 16.79 11.50
N GLU A 352 32.99 17.69 10.56
CA GLU A 352 32.00 18.59 9.95
C GLU A 352 31.12 17.84 8.95
N GLU A 353 29.89 18.31 8.78
CA GLU A 353 29.04 17.89 7.66
C GLU A 353 29.60 18.43 6.34
N TRP A 354 29.34 17.74 5.23
CA TRP A 354 29.64 18.24 3.89
C TRP A 354 28.39 18.20 3.01
N ARG A 355 28.34 19.13 2.06
CA ARG A 355 27.26 19.24 1.08
C ARG A 355 27.56 18.27 -0.07
N VAL A 356 26.62 17.37 -0.37
CA VAL A 356 26.73 16.37 -1.44
C VAL A 356 26.19 16.94 -2.75
N THR A 357 25.05 17.64 -2.70
CA THR A 357 24.46 18.27 -3.89
C THR A 357 24.37 19.79 -3.74
N ASP A 358 24.59 20.51 -4.84
CA ASP A 358 24.69 21.97 -4.82
C ASP A 358 23.63 22.72 -5.63
N ALA A 359 22.61 22.02 -6.13
CA ALA A 359 21.55 22.61 -6.92
C ALA A 359 20.82 23.73 -6.17
N GLU A 360 20.44 24.81 -6.88
CA GLU A 360 19.63 25.91 -6.33
C GLU A 360 18.16 25.52 -6.11
N VAL A 361 17.77 24.37 -6.66
CA VAL A 361 16.43 23.79 -6.56
C VAL A 361 16.40 22.68 -5.49
N LEU A 362 15.23 22.08 -5.28
CA LEU A 362 15.05 20.99 -4.34
C LEU A 362 15.78 19.72 -4.80
N ASP A 363 16.65 19.19 -3.93
CA ASP A 363 17.11 17.81 -3.91
C ASP A 363 16.71 17.15 -2.58
N ASP A 364 16.16 15.94 -2.61
CA ASP A 364 15.59 15.26 -1.43
C ASP A 364 15.68 13.72 -1.53
N GLY A 365 15.29 13.00 -0.46
CA GLY A 365 14.96 11.57 -0.48
C GLY A 365 16.12 10.66 -0.85
N ALA A 366 17.30 10.87 -0.25
CA ALA A 366 18.51 10.17 -0.66
C ALA A 366 18.62 8.74 -0.12
N ASP A 367 19.07 7.77 -0.91
CA ASP A 367 19.32 6.38 -0.43
C ASP A 367 20.51 5.72 -1.14
N PHE A 368 21.26 4.89 -0.42
CA PHE A 368 22.47 4.27 -0.94
C PHE A 368 22.17 2.97 -1.69
N THR A 369 22.96 2.69 -2.73
CA THR A 369 23.10 1.33 -3.24
C THR A 369 23.75 0.42 -2.19
N PRO A 370 23.47 -0.89 -2.22
CA PRO A 370 24.00 -1.82 -1.22
C PRO A 370 25.54 -1.95 -1.24
N ASP A 371 26.19 -1.61 -2.35
CA ASP A 371 27.66 -1.51 -2.47
C ASP A 371 28.23 -0.18 -1.96
N GLY A 372 27.39 0.81 -1.63
CA GLY A 372 27.77 2.14 -1.17
C GLY A 372 28.32 3.06 -2.27
N GLU A 373 28.36 2.58 -3.51
CA GLU A 373 28.98 3.29 -4.62
C GLU A 373 28.16 4.49 -5.10
N TRP A 374 26.83 4.41 -5.01
CA TRP A 374 25.91 5.43 -5.51
C TRP A 374 24.94 5.84 -4.41
N LEU A 375 24.63 7.14 -4.39
CA LEU A 375 23.55 7.73 -3.62
C LEU A 375 22.48 8.21 -4.59
N TYR A 376 21.33 7.55 -4.60
CA TYR A 376 20.14 7.99 -5.32
C TYR A 376 19.45 9.11 -4.55
N PHE A 377 18.75 10.01 -5.24
CA PHE A 377 17.97 11.11 -4.66
C PHE A 377 16.98 11.65 -5.71
N ASN A 378 15.95 12.40 -5.31
CA ASN A 378 15.06 13.07 -6.26
C ASN A 378 15.39 14.56 -6.40
N SER A 379 15.19 15.13 -7.59
CA SER A 379 15.51 16.52 -7.90
C SER A 379 14.55 17.15 -8.90
N THR A 380 14.32 18.46 -8.76
CA THR A 380 13.50 19.29 -9.65
C THR A 380 14.28 19.99 -10.77
N ARG A 381 15.58 19.70 -10.92
CA ARG A 381 16.51 20.45 -11.78
C ARG A 381 16.17 20.45 -13.28
N THR A 382 15.30 19.55 -13.73
CA THR A 382 14.81 19.47 -15.11
C THR A 382 13.42 20.08 -15.31
N GLY A 383 12.82 20.67 -14.27
CA GLY A 383 11.45 21.19 -14.31
C GLY A 383 10.37 20.15 -13.99
N ALA A 384 10.77 18.90 -13.72
CA ALA A 384 9.95 17.82 -13.16
C ALA A 384 10.70 17.20 -11.97
N MET A 385 9.99 16.59 -11.02
CA MET A 385 10.64 15.77 -10.00
C MET A 385 11.05 14.43 -10.61
N GLN A 386 12.35 14.18 -10.68
CA GLN A 386 12.93 12.96 -11.28
C GLN A 386 13.96 12.37 -10.32
N ILE A 387 14.26 11.09 -10.50
CA ILE A 387 15.32 10.40 -9.75
C ILE A 387 16.68 10.67 -10.41
N TRP A 388 17.68 10.89 -9.57
CA TRP A 388 19.08 11.14 -9.89
C TRP A 388 19.96 10.26 -9.02
N ARG A 389 21.24 10.17 -9.37
CA ARG A 389 22.27 9.56 -8.52
C ARG A 389 23.56 10.36 -8.55
N THR A 390 24.39 10.21 -7.52
CA THR A 390 25.70 10.85 -7.37
C THR A 390 26.63 9.95 -6.56
N ARG A 391 27.94 10.18 -6.62
CA ARG A 391 28.87 9.69 -5.59
C ARG A 391 28.69 10.51 -4.31
N ILE A 392 29.06 9.93 -3.17
CA ILE A 392 28.93 10.56 -1.84
C ILE A 392 29.78 11.83 -1.66
N ASP A 393 30.79 12.02 -2.50
CA ASP A 393 31.60 13.24 -2.58
C ASP A 393 30.99 14.34 -3.48
N GLY A 394 29.81 14.06 -4.07
CA GLY A 394 29.10 14.97 -4.97
C GLY A 394 29.54 14.90 -6.44
N SER A 395 30.46 14.00 -6.79
CA SER A 395 30.87 13.78 -8.17
C SER A 395 29.92 12.86 -8.94
N GLU A 396 30.02 12.89 -10.29
CA GLU A 396 29.26 12.01 -11.20
C GLU A 396 27.74 12.08 -11.02
N VAL A 397 27.18 13.30 -11.07
CA VAL A 397 25.72 13.48 -10.96
C VAL A 397 25.01 13.11 -12.26
N GLU A 398 24.09 12.14 -12.19
CA GLU A 398 23.41 11.55 -13.34
C GLU A 398 21.89 11.46 -13.13
N GLN A 399 21.12 11.73 -14.18
CA GLN A 399 19.67 11.53 -14.18
C GLN A 399 19.34 10.06 -14.41
N VAL A 400 18.34 9.54 -13.69
CA VAL A 400 17.94 8.13 -13.70
C VAL A 400 16.57 7.94 -14.36
N THR A 401 15.58 8.77 -13.99
CA THR A 401 14.25 8.72 -14.60
C THR A 401 14.03 9.90 -15.55
N PHE A 402 13.19 9.69 -16.56
CA PHE A 402 12.96 10.65 -17.65
C PHE A 402 11.48 10.78 -18.04
N ASP A 403 10.59 10.16 -17.27
CA ASP A 403 9.15 10.14 -17.58
C ASP A 403 8.48 11.36 -16.95
N GLU A 404 8.24 12.37 -17.76
CA GLU A 404 7.62 13.64 -17.34
C GLU A 404 6.12 13.52 -17.08
N SER A 405 5.51 12.35 -17.28
CA SER A 405 4.11 12.08 -16.90
C SER A 405 3.95 11.89 -15.39
N TYR A 406 5.08 11.75 -14.69
CA TYR A 406 5.15 11.45 -13.26
C TYR A 406 6.09 12.41 -12.54
N ARG A 407 5.93 12.42 -11.22
CA ARG A 407 6.84 13.07 -10.28
C ARG A 407 7.37 12.01 -9.33
N ASP A 408 8.61 11.60 -9.57
CA ASP A 408 9.22 10.46 -8.89
C ASP A 408 9.87 10.90 -7.58
N TRP A 409 9.54 10.22 -6.49
CA TRP A 409 10.00 10.48 -5.14
C TRP A 409 10.46 9.18 -4.46
N PHE A 410 11.38 9.32 -3.50
CA PHE A 410 11.81 8.24 -2.59
C PHE A 410 12.27 6.97 -3.33
N ALA A 411 13.39 7.06 -4.05
CA ALA A 411 13.99 5.93 -4.72
C ALA A 411 14.79 5.08 -3.73
N HIS A 412 14.41 3.81 -3.57
CA HIS A 412 15.07 2.86 -2.68
C HIS A 412 15.67 1.69 -3.47
N PRO A 413 17.01 1.60 -3.59
CA PRO A 413 17.68 0.41 -4.12
C PRO A 413 17.42 -0.83 -3.25
N SER A 414 17.25 -1.99 -3.88
CA SER A 414 17.07 -3.26 -3.16
C SER A 414 18.38 -3.74 -2.52
N PRO A 415 18.32 -4.48 -1.39
CA PRO A 415 19.51 -5.05 -0.73
C PRO A 415 20.40 -5.91 -1.63
N ASP A 416 19.81 -6.60 -2.62
CA ASP A 416 20.56 -7.41 -3.59
C ASP A 416 21.11 -6.61 -4.79
N GLY A 417 20.82 -5.30 -4.85
CA GLY A 417 21.30 -4.38 -5.87
C GLY A 417 20.68 -4.59 -7.25
N LYS A 418 19.57 -5.32 -7.37
CA LYS A 418 18.94 -5.61 -8.68
C LYS A 418 17.79 -4.68 -9.03
N TRP A 419 17.16 -4.04 -8.05
CA TRP A 419 15.94 -3.29 -8.25
C TRP A 419 16.01 -1.91 -7.57
N ILE A 420 15.19 -1.00 -8.07
CA ILE A 420 14.91 0.29 -7.44
C ILE A 420 13.39 0.46 -7.42
N ILE A 421 12.83 0.67 -6.22
CA ILE A 421 11.42 1.05 -6.05
C ILE A 421 11.32 2.55 -5.82
N MET A 422 10.24 3.17 -6.29
CA MET A 422 9.91 4.58 -6.02
C MET A 422 8.40 4.78 -5.94
N VAL A 423 7.97 5.90 -5.35
CA VAL A 423 6.60 6.38 -5.44
C VAL A 423 6.53 7.48 -6.48
N SER A 424 5.52 7.44 -7.33
CA SER A 424 5.34 8.44 -8.38
C SER A 424 3.96 9.09 -8.25
N PHE A 425 3.96 10.41 -8.20
CA PHE A 425 2.74 11.22 -8.21
C PHE A 425 2.35 11.62 -9.62
N GLY A 426 1.07 11.94 -9.80
CA GLY A 426 0.56 12.62 -10.99
C GLY A 426 1.02 14.07 -11.07
N LEU A 427 0.63 14.73 -12.17
CA LEU A 427 0.96 16.14 -12.43
C LEU A 427 0.06 17.14 -11.69
N ASP A 428 -0.93 16.66 -10.94
CA ASP A 428 -1.86 17.44 -10.12
C ASP A 428 -1.27 17.92 -8.79
N VAL A 429 -0.07 17.44 -8.44
CA VAL A 429 0.71 17.86 -7.26
C VAL A 429 1.57 19.09 -7.60
N ASP A 430 2.14 19.79 -6.62
CA ASP A 430 3.11 20.89 -6.82
C ASP A 430 4.54 20.37 -7.00
N LEU A 431 5.39 21.08 -7.77
CA LEU A 431 6.66 20.52 -8.30
C LEU A 431 7.61 20.07 -7.19
N THR A 432 7.60 20.81 -6.09
CA THR A 432 8.47 20.63 -4.94
C THR A 432 7.75 19.97 -3.77
N ASP A 433 6.58 19.37 -4.00
CA ASP A 433 5.72 18.81 -2.96
C ASP A 433 5.48 17.32 -3.18
N HIS A 434 5.19 16.64 -2.08
CA HIS A 434 4.91 15.21 -1.99
C HIS A 434 3.79 14.96 -0.97
N PRO A 435 2.58 15.51 -1.20
CA PRO A 435 1.53 15.54 -0.19
C PRO A 435 0.98 14.14 0.13
N PRO A 436 0.35 13.96 1.31
CA PRO A 436 -0.42 12.75 1.59
C PRO A 436 -1.71 12.72 0.74
N ASN A 437 -2.40 11.57 0.80
CA ASN A 437 -3.77 11.37 0.33
C ASN A 437 -3.99 11.72 -1.15
N ARG A 438 -3.11 11.20 -2.00
CA ARG A 438 -3.17 11.29 -3.46
C ARG A 438 -3.30 9.93 -4.10
N GLU A 439 -3.83 9.91 -5.31
CA GLU A 439 -3.61 8.76 -6.19
C GLU A 439 -2.13 8.73 -6.55
N VAL A 440 -1.44 7.66 -6.16
CA VAL A 440 -0.02 7.44 -6.47
C VAL A 440 0.18 6.04 -7.02
N VAL A 441 1.33 5.84 -7.66
CA VAL A 441 1.77 4.51 -8.09
C VAL A 441 3.10 4.16 -7.45
N LEU A 442 3.27 2.89 -7.09
CA LEU A 442 4.59 2.32 -6.82
C LEU A 442 5.15 1.84 -8.15
N ARG A 443 6.37 2.28 -8.48
CA ARG A 443 7.08 1.88 -9.71
C ARG A 443 8.38 1.17 -9.37
N LEU A 444 8.69 0.15 -10.17
CA LEU A 444 9.89 -0.67 -10.04
C LEU A 444 10.72 -0.60 -11.32
N MET A 445 12.03 -0.48 -11.21
CA MET A 445 12.97 -0.58 -12.33
C MET A 445 14.20 -1.44 -12.00
N PRO A 446 14.86 -2.04 -13.01
CA PRO A 446 16.17 -2.65 -12.82
C PRO A 446 17.23 -1.61 -12.38
N ALA A 447 18.05 -1.95 -11.39
CA ALA A 447 19.12 -1.08 -10.91
C ALA A 447 20.29 -0.91 -11.90
N ASP A 448 20.41 -1.81 -12.88
CA ASP A 448 21.34 -1.68 -14.01
C ASP A 448 20.87 -0.68 -15.09
N LEU A 449 19.71 -0.04 -14.86
CA LEU A 449 19.08 0.96 -15.73
C LEU A 449 18.74 0.43 -17.13
N SER A 450 18.62 -0.89 -17.29
CA SER A 450 18.32 -1.53 -18.59
C SER A 450 16.90 -1.29 -19.10
N ALA A 451 15.97 -0.89 -18.22
CA ALA A 451 14.57 -0.63 -18.58
C ALA A 451 13.98 0.52 -17.72
N PRO A 452 12.98 1.26 -18.24
CA PRO A 452 12.31 2.30 -17.48
C PRO A 452 11.43 1.73 -16.35
N PRO A 453 11.03 2.55 -15.36
CA PRO A 453 10.15 2.10 -14.29
C PRO A 453 8.77 1.66 -14.77
N ARG A 454 8.32 0.50 -14.30
CA ARG A 454 6.97 -0.04 -14.52
C ARG A 454 6.12 0.09 -13.26
N VAL A 455 4.82 0.33 -13.41
CA VAL A 455 3.87 0.32 -12.29
C VAL A 455 3.74 -1.10 -11.74
N ILE A 456 3.81 -1.24 -10.42
CA ILE A 456 3.57 -2.51 -9.71
C ILE A 456 2.37 -2.44 -8.76
N ALA A 457 1.99 -1.24 -8.33
CA ALA A 457 0.77 -1.00 -7.56
C ALA A 457 0.23 0.41 -7.83
N THR A 458 -1.10 0.54 -7.83
CA THR A 458 -1.80 1.84 -7.82
C THR A 458 -2.62 1.91 -6.56
N LEU A 459 -2.45 2.97 -5.77
CA LEU A 459 -3.04 3.08 -4.44
C LEU A 459 -3.34 4.53 -4.08
N PHE A 460 -4.22 4.70 -3.09
CA PHE A 460 -4.39 5.98 -2.41
C PHE A 460 -3.35 6.10 -1.29
N GLY A 461 -2.44 7.08 -1.40
CA GLY A 461 -1.20 7.15 -0.63
C GLY A 461 -0.49 8.50 -0.75
N GLY A 462 0.84 8.51 -0.81
CA GLY A 462 1.67 9.70 -1.01
C GLY A 462 2.73 9.85 0.09
N GLN A 463 2.76 11.01 0.75
CA GLN A 463 3.52 11.15 2.00
C GLN A 463 3.15 10.03 2.96
N GLY A 464 4.16 9.36 3.50
CA GLY A 464 4.02 8.26 4.46
C GLY A 464 3.94 6.88 3.81
N THR A 465 3.81 6.77 2.48
CA THR A 465 3.75 5.46 1.82
C THR A 465 5.10 4.73 1.89
N ILE A 466 6.19 5.37 1.46
CA ILE A 466 7.56 4.81 1.44
C ILE A 466 8.63 5.92 1.56
N ASN A 467 8.57 6.79 2.57
CA ASN A 467 9.61 7.83 2.75
C ASN A 467 11.02 7.26 3.03
N VAL A 468 11.08 6.00 3.45
CA VAL A 468 12.25 5.33 4.01
C VAL A 468 12.46 3.96 3.35
N PRO A 469 13.66 3.38 3.43
CA PRO A 469 13.97 2.10 2.79
C PRO A 469 13.03 0.97 3.24
N SER A 470 12.23 0.46 2.31
CA SER A 470 11.08 -0.41 2.59
C SER A 470 11.24 -1.87 2.18
N TRP A 471 12.42 -2.23 1.66
CA TRP A 471 12.71 -3.57 1.15
C TRP A 471 12.83 -4.62 2.26
N SER A 472 12.28 -5.81 2.01
CA SER A 472 12.65 -7.01 2.77
C SER A 472 14.13 -7.35 2.56
N PRO A 473 14.79 -7.99 3.56
CA PRO A 473 16.23 -8.30 3.45
C PRO A 473 16.60 -9.20 2.27
N ASP A 474 15.66 -10.02 1.81
CA ASP A 474 15.83 -10.92 0.65
C ASP A 474 15.48 -10.26 -0.70
N SER A 475 15.10 -8.97 -0.70
CA SER A 475 14.71 -8.19 -1.89
C SER A 475 13.49 -8.73 -2.65
N SER A 476 12.68 -9.60 -2.05
CA SER A 476 11.48 -10.16 -2.69
C SER A 476 10.22 -9.32 -2.44
N LYS A 477 10.23 -8.48 -1.39
CA LYS A 477 9.04 -7.77 -0.92
C LYS A 477 9.35 -6.32 -0.57
N VAL A 478 8.30 -5.50 -0.61
CA VAL A 478 8.32 -4.08 -0.21
C VAL A 478 7.20 -3.83 0.78
N ALA A 479 7.51 -3.23 1.93
CA ALA A 479 6.52 -2.73 2.89
C ALA A 479 6.08 -1.30 2.52
N PHE A 480 4.81 -0.96 2.67
CA PHE A 480 4.33 0.40 2.40
C PHE A 480 3.06 0.69 3.17
N VAL A 481 2.67 1.97 3.22
CA VAL A 481 1.38 2.39 3.79
C VAL A 481 0.45 2.94 2.72
N SER A 482 -0.79 2.46 2.72
CA SER A 482 -1.90 3.06 1.98
C SER A 482 -2.92 3.69 2.93
N TYR A 483 -3.68 4.65 2.42
CA TYR A 483 -4.65 5.40 3.20
C TYR A 483 -6.06 5.24 2.66
N ARG A 484 -7.04 5.55 3.52
CA ARG A 484 -8.43 5.78 3.14
C ARG A 484 -8.92 7.02 3.89
N LEU A 485 -9.47 7.99 3.16
CA LEU A 485 -9.99 9.22 3.79
C LEU A 485 -11.20 8.94 4.67
N ASP A 486 -11.17 9.47 5.89
CA ASP A 486 -12.30 9.41 6.81
C ASP A 486 -13.49 10.16 6.25
N ARG A 487 -14.66 9.54 6.37
CA ARG A 487 -15.93 10.14 5.95
C ARG A 487 -16.94 9.99 7.09
N PRO A 488 -17.47 11.08 7.64
CA PRO A 488 -18.38 11.03 8.78
C PRO A 488 -19.73 10.37 8.46
N ASP A 489 -20.06 10.25 7.17
CA ASP A 489 -21.24 9.58 6.62
C ASP A 489 -20.98 8.14 6.16
N ARG A 490 -19.79 7.58 6.40
CA ARG A 490 -19.49 6.17 6.14
C ARG A 490 -20.25 5.28 7.15
N PRO A 491 -21.10 4.35 6.67
CA PRO A 491 -21.97 3.53 7.53
C PRO A 491 -21.28 2.35 8.23
#